data_AF-A0A258V5T8-F1
#
_entry.id   AF-A0A258V5T8-F1
#
_cell.length_a   1.000
_cell.length_b   1.000
_cell.length_c   1.000
_cell.angle_alpha   90.00
_cell.angle_beta   90.00
_cell.angle_gamma   90.00
#
_symmetry.space_group_name_H-M   'P 1'
#
loop_
_entity.id
_entity.type
_entity.pdbx_description
1 polymer ?
#
loop_
_entity_poly.entity_id
_entity_poly.type
_entity_poly.pdbx_seq_one_letter_code
_entity_poly.pdbx_strand_id
1 'polypeptide(L)' 'MSFQFDHRQLADEMEIFFLNEEIGAGLPVWLPNGVAIRDSLELFIKNLERKGGYQRVVSPHLGKGI' A
#
# COMPACT_ATOMS: atom_id res chain seq x y z
N MET A 1 -17.90 -14.78 -20.72
CA MET A 1 -17.24 -13.47 -20.51
C MET A 1 -16.56 -13.52 -19.16
N SER A 2 -15.24 -13.66 -19.11
CA SER A 2 -14.48 -13.59 -17.86
C SER A 2 -14.33 -12.12 -17.48
N PHE A 3 -15.05 -11.65 -16.46
CA PHE A 3 -14.83 -10.33 -15.88
C PHE A 3 -13.47 -10.35 -15.17
N GLN A 4 -12.44 -9.93 -15.88
CA GLN A 4 -11.11 -9.79 -15.31
C GLN A 4 -11.01 -8.39 -14.72
N PHE A 5 -11.33 -8.26 -13.42
CA PHE A 5 -11.17 -7.02 -12.68
C PHE A 5 -9.69 -6.77 -12.43
N ASP A 6 -9.02 -6.19 -13.43
CA ASP A 6 -7.63 -5.80 -13.32
C ASP A 6 -7.52 -4.55 -12.43
N HIS A 7 -6.87 -4.70 -11.28
CA HIS A 7 -6.65 -3.60 -10.34
C HIS A 7 -5.88 -2.43 -10.95
N ARG A 8 -5.12 -2.63 -12.04
CA ARG A 8 -4.39 -1.56 -12.75
C ARG A 8 -5.33 -0.66 -13.52
N GLN A 9 -6.36 -1.24 -14.14
CA GLN A 9 -7.41 -0.47 -14.82
C GLN A 9 -8.18 0.37 -13.81
N LEU A 10 -8.58 -0.25 -12.70
CA LEU A 10 -9.27 0.46 -11.62
C LEU A 10 -8.39 1.55 -10.99
N ALA A 11 -7.10 1.28 -10.82
CA ALA A 11 -6.17 2.24 -10.22
C ALA A 11 -5.98 3.49 -11.08
N ASP A 12 -6.03 3.34 -12.40
CA ASP A 12 -6.00 4.46 -13.35
C ASP A 12 -7.34 5.22 -13.31
N GLU A 13 -8.46 4.52 -13.47
CA GLU A 13 -9.81 5.10 -13.49
C GLU A 13 -10.16 5.85 -12.19
N MET A 14 -9.67 5.38 -11.05
CA MET A 14 -9.97 5.95 -9.72
C MET A 14 -8.81 6.74 -9.12
N GLU A 15 -7.74 6.99 -9.87
CA GLU A 15 -6.57 7.75 -9.42
C GLU A 15 -6.00 7.22 -8.08
N ILE A 16 -5.79 5.90 -7.99
CA ILE A 16 -5.31 5.23 -6.78
C ILE A 16 -3.78 5.24 -6.72
N PHE A 17 -3.13 4.83 -7.81
CA PHE A 17 -1.67 4.84 -7.94
C PHE A 17 -1.27 4.87 -9.42
N PHE A 18 -0.03 5.26 -9.70
CA PHE A 18 0.57 5.08 -11.02
C PHE A 18 1.98 4.46 -10.92
N LEU A 19 2.46 3.93 -12.04
CA LEU A 19 3.82 3.43 -12.23
C LEU A 19 4.57 4.37 -13.17
N ASN A 20 5.84 4.66 -12.86
CA ASN A 20 6.71 5.47 -13.71
C ASN A 20 8.09 4.81 -13.82
N GLU A 21 8.54 4.58 -15.05
CA GLU A 21 9.81 3.90 -15.33
C GLU A 21 11.04 4.68 -14.85
N GLU A 22 10.99 6.02 -14.87
CA GLU A 22 12.06 6.89 -14.37
C GLU A 22 12.20 6.81 -12.84
N ILE A 23 11.10 6.54 -12.13
CA ILE A 23 11.12 6.29 -10.68
C ILE A 23 11.67 4.88 -10.40
N GLY A 24 11.28 3.92 -11.23
CA GLY A 24 11.77 2.54 -11.18
C GLY A 24 10.66 1.50 -11.25
N ALA A 25 10.95 0.37 -11.88
CA ALA A 25 10.00 -0.73 -12.01
C ALA A 25 9.61 -1.30 -10.65
N GLY A 26 8.30 -1.48 -10.42
CA GLY A 26 7.77 -2.02 -9.17
C GLY A 26 7.64 -1.01 -8.02
N LEU A 27 7.87 0.27 -8.27
CA LEU A 27 7.73 1.35 -7.29
C LEU A 27 6.47 2.19 -7.57
N PRO A 28 5.28 1.77 -7.09
CA PRO A 28 4.07 2.53 -7.29
C PRO A 28 4.07 3.83 -6.50
N VAL A 29 3.66 4.91 -7.16
CA VAL A 29 3.39 6.20 -6.53
C VAL A 29 1.91 6.25 -6.17
N TRP A 30 1.64 6.33 -4.86
CA TRP A 30 0.29 6.43 -4.33
C TRP A 30 -0.26 7.84 -4.49
N LEU A 31 -1.39 7.95 -5.18
CA LEU A 31 -2.14 9.19 -5.35
C LEU A 31 -3.06 9.42 -4.13
N PRO A 32 -3.65 10.62 -3.95
CA PRO A 32 -4.45 10.93 -2.76
C PRO A 32 -5.56 9.90 -2.45
N ASN A 33 -6.27 9.39 -3.46
CA ASN A 33 -7.31 8.38 -3.24
C ASN A 33 -6.72 7.05 -2.74
N GLY A 34 -5.58 6.63 -3.29
CA GLY A 34 -4.89 5.43 -2.84
C GLY A 34 -4.28 5.58 -1.44
N VAL A 35 -3.76 6.75 -1.09
CA VAL A 35 -3.31 7.06 0.29
C VAL A 35 -4.48 6.95 1.26
N ALA A 36 -5.65 7.52 0.94
CA ALA A 36 -6.83 7.43 1.80
C ALA A 36 -7.27 5.98 2.04
N ILE A 37 -7.28 5.14 0.98
CA ILE A 37 -7.57 3.70 1.09
C ILE A 37 -6.53 3.02 2.00
N ARG A 38 -5.24 3.25 1.74
CA ARG A 38 -4.15 2.66 2.51
C ARG A 38 -4.23 3.05 3.99
N ASP A 39 -4.44 4.32 4.31
CA ASP A 39 -4.54 4.82 5.68
C ASP A 39 -5.71 4.18 6.42
N SER A 40 -6.84 3.96 5.74
CA SER A 40 -8.01 3.28 6.32
C SER A 40 -7.69 1.84 6.71
N LEU A 41 -6.97 1.11 5.85
CA LEU A 41 -6.54 -0.27 6.09
C LEU A 41 -5.49 -0.34 7.20
N GLU A 42 -4.53 0.60 7.20
CA GLU A 42 -3.53 0.72 8.27
C GLU A 42 -4.20 0.99 9.62
N LEU A 43 -5.18 1.88 9.68
CA LEU A 43 -5.92 2.16 10.91
C LEU A 43 -6.71 0.94 11.39
N PHE A 44 -7.36 0.23 10.46
CA PHE A 44 -8.09 -0.99 10.75
C PHE A 44 -7.20 -2.05 11.42
N ILE A 45 -6.04 -2.37 10.82
CA ILE A 45 -5.14 -3.39 11.38
C ILE A 45 -4.53 -2.93 12.71
N LYS A 46 -4.15 -1.64 12.84
CA LYS A 46 -3.65 -1.07 14.10
C LYS A 46 -4.64 -1.26 15.26
N ASN A 47 -5.94 -1.14 14.97
CA ASN A 47 -6.98 -1.35 15.96
C ASN A 47 -7.17 -2.82 16.32
N LEU A 48 -7.06 -3.74 15.35
CA LEU A 48 -7.11 -5.18 15.60
C LEU A 48 -5.91 -5.67 16.41
N GLU A 49 -4.70 -5.26 16.05
CA GLU A 49 -3.47 -5.58 16.78
C GLU A 49 -3.56 -5.15 18.25
N ARG A 50 -4.05 -3.94 18.51
CA ARG A 50 -4.26 -3.42 19.86
C ARG A 50 -5.24 -4.30 20.66
N LYS A 51 -6.36 -4.69 20.05
CA LYS A 51 -7.35 -5.59 20.68
C LYS A 51 -6.78 -6.98 20.93
N GLY A 52 -5.89 -7.45 20.06
CA GLY A 52 -5.21 -8.73 20.18
C GLY A 52 -4.01 -8.74 21.13
N GLY A 53 -3.67 -7.62 21.78
CA GLY A 53 -2.53 -7.52 22.69
C GLY A 53 -1.16 -7.54 22.01
N TYR A 54 -1.09 -7.26 20.71
CA TYR A 54 0.17 -7.20 19.97
C TYR A 54 0.97 -5.96 20.37
N GLN A 55 2.29 -6.13 20.51
CA GLN A 55 3.24 -5.05 20.70
C GLN A 55 3.90 -4.72 19.37
N ARG A 56 3.55 -3.57 18.78
CA ARG A 56 4.21 -3.12 17.55
C ARG A 56 5.61 -2.60 17.82
N VAL A 57 6.54 -2.98 16.95
CA VAL A 57 7.91 -2.48 16.90
C VAL A 57 8.14 -1.76 15.57
N VAL A 58 9.18 -0.93 15.52
CA VAL A 58 9.65 -0.28 14.30
C VAL A 58 11.12 -0.58 14.14
N SER A 59 11.52 -1.11 12.99
CA SER A 59 12.90 -1.37 12.63
C SER A 59 13.37 -0.40 11.54
N PRO A 60 14.68 -0.10 11.45
CA PRO A 60 15.23 0.63 10.32
C PRO A 60 14.97 -0.06 8.98
N HIS A 61 14.84 0.72 7.89
CA HIS A 61 14.68 0.18 6.53
C HIS A 61 15.95 -0.48 5.98
N LEU A 62 17.12 -0.14 6.52
CA LEU A 62 18.41 -0.70 6.14
C LEU A 62 19.14 -1.17 7.41
N GLY A 63 19.77 -2.35 7.33
CA GLY A 63 20.65 -2.88 8.37
C GLY A 63 22.09 -2.93 7.89
N LYS A 64 23.03 -3.16 8.81
CA LYS A 64 24.43 -3.43 8.43
C LYS A 64 24.46 -4.73 7.61
N GLY A 65 24.87 -4.65 6.35
CA GLY A 65 25.14 -5.84 5.54
C GLY A 65 26.24 -6.65 6.23
N ILE A 66 25.90 -7.88 6.60
CA ILE A 66 26.88 -8.91 7.00
C ILE A 66 27.59 -9.44 5.76
#